data_AF-A0A816HLA8-F1
#
_entry.id   AF-A0A816HLA8-F1
#
_cell.length_a   1.000
_cell.length_b   1.000
_cell.length_c   1.000
_cell.angle_alpha   90.00
_cell.angle_beta   90.00
_cell.angle_gamma   90.00
#
_symmetry.space_group_name_H-M   'P 1'
#
loop_
_entity.id
_entity.type
_entity.pdbx_description
1 polymer ?
#
loop_
_entity_poly.entity_id
_entity_poly.type
_entity_poly.pdbx_seq_one_letter_code
_entity_poly.pdbx_strand_id
1 'polypeptide(L)'
;MPFSSLLAPRSKTDHAKQLRDYFTVIENEQDKEKKSYEDAIKNIHKTLIALKDGLFGPRDGSSEPAISDVSQLCSGIYTQDLMTIMINNLSRVTFEDRKEIVAIFNNLLRRQVGAKYPAVDHIIQRPGILFKLIEGYENADIALNCGMMLRESVRVQELADIILKSPDFYKFFDYVQKS
;
A
#
# COMPACT_ATOMS: atom_id res chain seq x y z
N MET A 1 -8.06 43.11 1.04
CA MET A 1 -6.97 42.65 0.15
C MET A 1 -7.13 41.15 -0.04
N PRO A 2 -7.04 40.61 -1.27
CA PRO A 2 -7.44 39.24 -1.55
C PRO A 2 -6.37 38.24 -1.08
N PHE A 3 -6.84 37.21 -0.39
CA PHE A 3 -6.09 36.02 0.02
C PHE A 3 -5.85 35.16 -1.22
N SER A 4 -4.76 35.39 -1.95
CA SER A 4 -4.36 34.55 -3.08
C SER A 4 -2.84 34.38 -3.12
N SER A 5 -2.30 33.44 -2.33
CA SER A 5 -0.94 32.88 -2.57
C SER A 5 -0.54 31.70 -1.64
N LEU A 6 -1.47 30.91 -1.10
CA LEU A 6 -1.13 29.67 -0.39
C LEU A 6 -1.35 28.43 -1.29
N LEU A 7 -0.79 28.48 -2.49
CA LEU A 7 -0.45 27.28 -3.26
C LEU A 7 1.07 27.14 -3.26
N ALA A 8 1.64 26.89 -2.08
CA ALA A 8 2.88 26.15 -2.05
C ALA A 8 2.58 24.77 -2.66
N PRO A 9 3.45 24.20 -3.50
CA PRO A 9 3.26 22.84 -3.98
C PRO A 9 3.13 21.94 -2.76
N ARG A 10 1.95 21.34 -2.55
CA ARG A 10 1.70 20.47 -1.39
C ARG A 10 2.78 19.42 -1.38
N SER A 11 3.58 19.40 -0.32
CA SER A 11 4.74 18.53 -0.19
C SER A 11 4.32 17.09 -0.47
N LYS A 12 5.09 16.35 -1.28
CA LYS A 12 4.77 14.96 -1.67
C LYS A 12 4.56 14.04 -0.45
N THR A 13 5.14 14.36 0.71
CA THR A 13 4.93 13.72 2.02
C THR A 13 3.48 13.78 2.53
N ASP A 14 2.70 14.77 2.12
CA ASP A 14 1.32 14.96 2.58
C ASP A 14 0.39 13.88 2.01
N HIS A 15 0.72 13.29 0.85
CA HIS A 15 -0.10 12.25 0.22
C HIS A 15 -0.22 10.99 1.09
N ALA A 16 0.84 10.60 1.80
CA ALA A 16 0.79 9.42 2.66
C ALA A 16 -0.19 9.62 3.83
N LYS A 17 -0.14 10.79 4.46
CA LYS A 17 -1.05 11.16 5.54
C LYS A 17 -2.49 11.32 5.05
N GLN A 18 -2.69 11.99 3.92
CA GLN A 18 -4.00 12.14 3.29
C GLN A 18 -4.62 10.78 2.97
N LEU A 19 -3.84 9.86 2.38
CA LEU A 19 -4.33 8.52 2.05
C LEU A 19 -4.78 7.77 3.30
N ARG A 20 -4.00 7.84 4.38
CA ARG A 20 -4.38 7.28 5.68
C ARG A 20 -5.70 7.88 6.17
N ASP A 21 -5.83 9.19 6.13
CA ASP A 21 -7.03 9.88 6.61
C ASP A 21 -8.28 9.50 5.79
N TYR A 22 -8.15 9.31 4.48
CA TYR A 22 -9.26 8.81 3.65
C TYR A 22 -9.62 7.35 3.95
N PHE A 23 -8.64 6.48 4.22
CA PHE A 23 -8.90 5.12 4.69
C PHE A 23 -9.67 5.12 6.02
N THR A 24 -9.26 5.95 6.98
CA THR A 24 -9.97 6.13 8.25
C THR A 24 -11.43 6.56 8.04
N VAL A 25 -11.72 7.39 7.03
CA VAL A 25 -13.10 7.77 6.71
C VAL A 25 -13.92 6.57 6.24
N ILE A 26 -13.42 5.76 5.31
CA ILE A 26 -14.16 4.59 4.78
C ILE A 26 -14.20 3.40 5.75
N GLU A 27 -13.35 3.40 6.79
CA GLU A 27 -13.42 2.45 7.89
C GLU A 27 -14.55 2.80 8.87
N ASN A 28 -14.67 4.09 9.20
CA ASN A 28 -15.68 4.59 10.15
C ASN A 28 -17.06 4.79 9.53
N GLU A 29 -17.12 5.08 8.23
CA GLU A 29 -18.38 5.27 7.52
C GLU A 29 -18.83 3.97 6.85
N GLN A 30 -19.97 3.43 7.31
CA GLN A 30 -20.54 2.18 6.79
C GLN A 30 -21.52 2.44 5.65
N ASP A 31 -22.09 3.65 5.57
CA ASP A 31 -23.00 4.04 4.50
C ASP A 31 -22.22 4.46 3.25
N LYS A 32 -22.23 3.58 2.24
CA LYS A 32 -21.54 3.79 0.97
C LYS A 32 -22.16 4.90 0.12
N GLU A 33 -23.41 5.27 0.36
CA GLU A 33 -24.12 6.33 -0.37
C GLU A 33 -23.89 7.71 0.24
N LYS A 34 -23.29 7.76 1.44
CA LYS A 34 -22.97 9.03 2.07
C LYS A 34 -21.87 9.74 1.30
N LYS A 35 -22.10 11.02 1.01
CA LYS A 35 -21.16 11.89 0.27
C LYS A 35 -19.72 11.84 0.81
N SER A 36 -19.52 11.73 2.13
CA SER A 36 -18.19 11.60 2.73
C SER A 36 -17.46 10.31 2.35
N TYR A 37 -18.19 9.20 2.19
CA TYR A 37 -17.65 7.93 1.73
C TYR A 37 -17.27 8.00 0.25
N GLU A 38 -18.17 8.50 -0.59
CA GLU A 38 -17.93 8.67 -2.03
C GLU A 38 -16.73 9.59 -2.31
N ASP A 39 -16.66 10.73 -1.61
CA ASP A 39 -15.54 11.67 -1.70
C ASP A 39 -14.23 11.00 -1.22
N ALA A 40 -14.27 10.20 -0.15
CA ALA A 40 -13.09 9.48 0.33
C ALA A 40 -12.60 8.44 -0.68
N ILE A 41 -13.46 7.62 -1.27
CA ILE A 41 -13.09 6.64 -2.31
C ILE A 41 -12.46 7.34 -3.53
N LYS A 42 -13.07 8.43 -4.01
CA LYS A 42 -12.54 9.20 -5.14
C LYS A 42 -11.16 9.79 -4.83
N ASN A 43 -10.94 10.24 -3.61
CA ASN A 43 -9.65 10.80 -3.20
C ASN A 43 -8.60 9.71 -2.93
N ILE A 44 -8.99 8.53 -2.43
CA ILE A 44 -8.11 7.35 -2.35
C ILE A 44 -7.55 7.05 -3.74
N HIS A 45 -8.41 6.94 -4.75
CA HIS A 45 -7.98 6.66 -6.11
C HIS A 45 -6.94 7.69 -6.59
N LYS A 46 -7.28 8.98 -6.52
CA LYS A 46 -6.36 10.06 -6.95
C LYS A 46 -5.03 10.03 -6.20
N THR A 47 -5.06 9.80 -4.90
CA THR A 47 -3.86 9.79 -4.07
C THR A 47 -3.00 8.55 -4.31
N LEU A 48 -3.59 7.38 -4.59
CA LEU A 48 -2.85 6.18 -5.02
C LEU A 48 -2.12 6.41 -6.34
N ILE A 49 -2.77 7.05 -7.31
CA ILE A 49 -2.14 7.41 -8.60
C ILE A 49 -0.99 8.39 -8.37
N ALA A 50 -1.19 9.43 -7.57
CA ALA A 50 -0.14 10.39 -7.25
C ALA A 50 1.05 9.75 -6.50
N LEU A 51 0.78 8.83 -5.57
CA LEU A 51 1.82 8.06 -4.87
C LEU A 51 2.61 7.19 -5.85
N LYS A 52 1.91 6.48 -6.75
CA LYS A 52 2.53 5.67 -7.78
C LYS A 52 3.40 6.52 -8.70
N ASP A 53 2.88 7.61 -9.25
CA ASP A 53 3.66 8.48 -10.14
C ASP A 53 4.88 9.09 -9.40
N GLY A 54 4.73 9.39 -8.10
CA GLY A 54 5.83 9.83 -7.24
C GLY A 54 6.92 8.76 -7.00
N LEU A 55 6.55 7.48 -6.94
CA LEU A 55 7.47 6.36 -6.73
C LEU A 55 8.11 5.89 -8.05
N PHE A 56 7.34 5.79 -9.12
CA PHE A 56 7.75 5.20 -10.40
C PHE A 56 8.28 6.23 -11.39
N GLY A 57 7.93 7.50 -11.21
CA GLY A 57 8.04 8.54 -12.23
C GLY A 57 6.77 8.66 -13.05
N PRO A 58 6.63 9.74 -13.85
CA PRO A 58 5.49 9.95 -14.73
C PRO A 58 5.33 8.81 -15.74
N ARG A 59 4.08 8.46 -16.06
CA ARG A 59 3.74 7.35 -16.97
C ARG A 59 4.26 7.51 -18.40
N ASP A 60 4.54 8.73 -18.82
CA ASP A 60 5.08 9.07 -20.14
C ASP A 60 6.62 8.95 -20.22
N GLY A 61 7.28 8.60 -19.10
CA GLY A 61 8.74 8.48 -19.04
C GLY A 61 9.48 9.80 -19.23
N SER A 62 8.80 10.94 -19.12
CA SER A 62 9.37 12.26 -19.39
C SER A 62 10.45 12.69 -18.41
N SER A 63 10.45 12.15 -17.18
CA SER A 63 11.46 12.45 -16.16
C SER A 63 11.55 11.37 -15.09
N GLU A 64 12.75 11.07 -14.60
CA GLU A 64 12.90 10.22 -13.41
C GLU A 64 12.59 11.04 -12.14
N PRO A 65 11.89 10.46 -11.15
CA PRO A 65 11.59 11.15 -9.92
C PRO A 65 12.88 11.36 -9.10
N ALA A 66 13.04 12.57 -8.56
CA ALA A 66 14.21 12.89 -7.74
C ALA A 66 14.34 11.94 -6.55
N ILE A 67 15.55 11.44 -6.30
CA ILE A 67 15.84 10.46 -5.23
C ILE A 67 15.38 10.97 -3.85
N SER A 68 15.54 12.27 -3.57
CA SER A 68 15.08 12.91 -2.35
C SER A 68 13.57 12.82 -2.17
N ASP A 69 12.82 13.05 -3.24
CA ASP A 69 11.35 13.04 -3.22
C ASP A 69 10.82 11.63 -2.99
N VAL A 70 11.41 10.65 -3.67
CA VAL A 70 11.05 9.23 -3.48
C VAL A 70 11.37 8.78 -2.05
N SER A 71 12.53 9.18 -1.52
CA SER A 71 12.94 8.85 -0.15
C SER A 71 11.98 9.43 0.88
N GLN A 72 11.57 10.69 0.68
CA GLN A 72 10.59 11.37 1.53
C GLN A 72 9.22 10.68 1.47
N LEU A 73 8.79 10.25 0.28
CA LEU A 73 7.53 9.54 0.10
C LEU A 73 7.53 8.16 0.77
N CYS A 74 8.60 7.37 0.59
CA CYS A 74 8.76 6.08 1.26
C CYS A 74 8.74 6.25 2.78
N SER A 75 9.46 7.25 3.30
CA SER A 75 9.44 7.57 4.74
C SER A 75 8.02 7.88 5.24
N GLY A 76 7.25 8.64 4.47
CA GLY A 76 5.83 8.90 4.76
C GLY A 76 4.99 7.62 4.81
N ILE A 77 5.15 6.72 3.83
CA ILE A 77 4.44 5.44 3.78
C ILE A 77 4.73 4.60 5.03
N TYR A 78 5.99 4.46 5.43
CA TYR A 78 6.38 3.66 6.58
C TYR A 78 5.94 4.29 7.91
N THR A 79 6.05 5.61 8.04
CA THR A 79 5.66 6.33 9.26
C THR A 79 4.16 6.29 9.52
N GLN A 80 3.35 6.26 8.46
CA GLN A 80 1.89 6.20 8.55
C GLN A 80 1.33 4.77 8.57
N ASP A 81 2.19 3.74 8.62
CA ASP A 81 1.79 2.32 8.54
C ASP A 81 0.91 1.99 7.31
N LEU A 82 1.14 2.72 6.21
CA LEU A 82 0.27 2.64 5.04
C LEU A 82 0.27 1.25 4.38
N MET A 83 1.37 0.50 4.48
CA MET A 83 1.42 -0.87 3.94
C MET A 83 0.35 -1.74 4.58
N THR A 84 0.23 -1.72 5.91
CA THR A 84 -0.79 -2.46 6.66
C THR A 84 -2.19 -1.93 6.35
N ILE A 85 -2.38 -0.61 6.35
CA ILE A 85 -3.68 0.03 6.12
C ILE A 85 -4.22 -0.30 4.72
N MET A 86 -3.37 -0.23 3.69
CA MET A 86 -3.77 -0.59 2.33
C MET A 86 -4.23 -2.04 2.22
N ILE A 87 -3.53 -2.98 2.87
CA ILE A 87 -3.91 -4.41 2.88
C ILE A 87 -5.27 -4.60 3.56
N ASN A 88 -5.46 -4.01 4.75
CA ASN A 88 -6.70 -4.13 5.53
C ASN A 88 -7.93 -3.58 4.78
N ASN A 89 -7.72 -2.61 3.89
CA ASN A 89 -8.78 -1.92 3.15
C ASN A 89 -8.98 -2.42 1.71
N LEU A 90 -8.25 -3.45 1.26
CA LEU A 90 -8.36 -3.97 -0.12
C LEU A 90 -9.80 -4.30 -0.52
N SER A 91 -10.60 -4.89 0.38
CA SER A 91 -11.98 -5.28 0.10
C SER A 91 -12.94 -4.09 0.00
N ARG A 92 -12.54 -2.91 0.51
CA ARG A 92 -13.37 -1.69 0.55
C ARG A 92 -13.13 -0.76 -0.62
N VAL A 93 -12.02 -0.92 -1.35
CA VAL A 93 -11.66 -0.08 -2.50
C VAL A 93 -12.06 -0.73 -3.83
N THR A 94 -12.01 0.05 -4.90
CA THR A 94 -12.37 -0.40 -6.24
C THR A 94 -11.35 -1.41 -6.78
N PHE A 95 -11.74 -2.19 -7.80
CA PHE A 95 -10.84 -3.13 -8.47
C PHE A 95 -9.57 -2.45 -9.01
N GLU A 96 -9.68 -1.22 -9.53
CA GLU A 96 -8.54 -0.49 -10.05
C GLU A 96 -7.60 -0.04 -8.93
N ASP A 97 -8.14 0.42 -7.81
CA ASP A 97 -7.34 0.79 -6.63
C ASP A 97 -6.55 -0.39 -6.06
N ARG A 98 -7.14 -1.60 -6.08
CA ARG A 98 -6.43 -2.83 -5.67
C ARG A 98 -5.20 -3.08 -6.52
N LYS A 99 -5.25 -2.84 -7.83
CA LYS A 99 -4.09 -2.98 -8.71
C LYS A 99 -3.01 -1.97 -8.37
N GLU A 100 -3.40 -0.73 -8.07
CA GLU A 100 -2.46 0.32 -7.71
C GLU A 100 -1.79 0.04 -6.36
N ILE A 101 -2.52 -0.48 -5.38
CA ILE A 101 -1.97 -0.94 -4.09
C ILE A 101 -0.93 -2.05 -4.31
N VAL A 102 -1.25 -3.08 -5.12
CA VAL A 102 -0.31 -4.18 -5.42
C VAL A 102 0.95 -3.64 -6.10
N ALA A 103 0.81 -2.72 -7.05
CA ALA A 103 1.94 -2.11 -7.75
C ALA A 103 2.84 -1.33 -6.77
N ILE A 104 2.24 -0.49 -5.93
CA ILE A 104 2.96 0.31 -4.92
C ILE A 104 3.70 -0.62 -3.94
N PHE A 105 3.01 -1.61 -3.36
CA PHE A 105 3.60 -2.55 -2.41
C PHE A 105 4.81 -3.29 -3.01
N ASN A 106 4.67 -3.82 -4.21
CA ASN A 106 5.75 -4.55 -4.89
C ASN A 106 6.92 -3.63 -5.27
N ASN A 107 6.65 -2.37 -5.63
CA ASN A 107 7.72 -1.40 -5.88
C ASN A 107 8.54 -1.10 -4.62
N LEU A 108 7.87 -0.91 -3.49
CA LEU A 108 8.53 -0.66 -2.21
C LEU A 108 9.45 -1.82 -1.83
N LEU A 109 8.98 -3.06 -1.97
CA LEU A 109 9.77 -4.27 -1.69
C LEU A 109 11.07 -4.37 -2.51
N ARG A 110 11.03 -3.98 -3.78
CA ARG A 110 12.18 -4.06 -4.69
C ARG A 110 13.15 -2.89 -4.55
N ARG A 111 12.73 -1.81 -3.90
CA ARG A 111 13.50 -0.57 -3.86
C ARG A 111 14.67 -0.67 -2.89
N GLN A 112 15.84 -0.28 -3.37
CA GLN A 112 17.06 -0.21 -2.58
C GLN A 112 17.42 1.24 -2.23
N VAL A 113 18.06 1.43 -1.07
CA VAL A 113 18.78 2.65 -0.70
C VAL A 113 20.20 2.23 -0.31
N GLY A 114 21.15 2.48 -1.20
CA GLY A 114 22.47 1.84 -1.12
C GLY A 114 22.35 0.32 -1.27
N ALA A 115 22.90 -0.44 -0.34
CA ALA A 115 22.82 -1.90 -0.32
C ALA A 115 21.64 -2.46 0.51
N LYS A 116 20.75 -1.61 1.03
CA LYS A 116 19.64 -2.00 1.91
C LYS A 116 18.30 -1.95 1.19
N TYR A 117 17.35 -2.74 1.66
CA TYR A 117 15.96 -2.77 1.20
C TYR A 117 15.03 -2.27 2.33
N PRO A 118 14.72 -0.96 2.38
CA PRO A 118 14.00 -0.38 3.52
C PRO A 118 12.64 -1.00 3.80
N ALA A 119 11.90 -1.41 2.76
CA ALA A 119 10.61 -2.07 2.93
C ALA A 119 10.76 -3.47 3.55
N VAL A 120 11.82 -4.20 3.21
CA VAL A 120 12.13 -5.50 3.82
C VAL A 120 12.44 -5.31 5.30
N ASP A 121 13.34 -4.38 5.63
CA ASP A 121 13.68 -4.05 7.03
C ASP A 121 12.42 -3.66 7.83
N HIS A 122 11.53 -2.89 7.20
CA HIS A 122 10.27 -2.46 7.81
C HIS A 122 9.33 -3.63 8.11
N ILE A 123 9.19 -4.59 7.17
CA ILE A 123 8.34 -5.78 7.34
C ILE A 123 8.94 -6.75 8.35
N ILE A 124 10.27 -6.92 8.39
CA ILE A 124 10.93 -7.76 9.41
C ILE A 124 10.60 -7.24 10.82
N GLN A 125 10.59 -5.93 11.01
CA GLN A 125 10.20 -5.31 12.29
C GLN A 125 8.69 -5.38 12.57
N ARG A 126 7.86 -5.65 11.55
CA ARG A 126 6.39 -5.65 11.61
C ARG A 126 5.82 -6.83 10.82
N PRO A 127 6.08 -8.08 11.25
CA PRO A 127 5.70 -9.28 10.48
C PRO A 127 4.19 -9.44 10.30
N GLY A 128 3.38 -8.73 11.11
CA GLY A 128 1.93 -8.66 10.96
C GLY A 128 1.47 -8.26 9.55
N ILE A 129 2.28 -7.51 8.80
CA ILE A 129 2.01 -7.20 7.38
C ILE A 129 1.88 -8.48 6.55
N LEU A 130 2.77 -9.46 6.74
CA LEU A 130 2.74 -10.73 6.03
C LEU A 130 1.53 -11.56 6.44
N PHE A 131 1.19 -11.58 7.72
CA PHE A 131 0.05 -12.35 8.23
C PHE A 131 -1.27 -11.78 7.72
N LYS A 132 -1.39 -10.45 7.56
CA LYS A 132 -2.55 -9.83 6.90
C LYS A 132 -2.70 -10.23 5.43
N LEU A 133 -1.60 -10.41 4.70
CA LEU A 133 -1.66 -10.96 3.35
C LEU A 133 -2.14 -12.42 3.34
N ILE A 134 -1.74 -13.23 4.32
CA ILE A 134 -2.21 -14.63 4.45
C ILE A 134 -3.69 -14.68 4.81
N GLU A 135 -4.15 -13.88 5.77
CA GLU A 135 -5.57 -13.74 6.15
C GLU A 135 -6.43 -13.32 4.94
N GLY A 136 -5.90 -12.48 4.04
CA GLY A 136 -6.62 -12.03 2.85
C GLY A 136 -7.04 -13.15 1.88
N TYR A 137 -6.46 -14.35 1.98
CA TYR A 137 -6.93 -15.52 1.21
C TYR A 137 -8.32 -16.01 1.66
N GLU A 138 -8.79 -15.63 2.85
CA GLU A 138 -10.15 -15.94 3.31
C GLU A 138 -11.21 -15.16 2.53
N ASN A 139 -10.84 -14.06 1.87
CA ASN A 139 -11.72 -13.25 1.05
C ASN A 139 -11.42 -13.42 -0.43
N ALA A 140 -12.31 -14.12 -1.15
CA ALA A 140 -12.15 -14.43 -2.56
C ALA A 140 -11.96 -13.19 -3.46
N ASP A 141 -12.55 -12.05 -3.10
CA ASP A 141 -12.48 -10.82 -3.91
C ASP A 141 -11.08 -10.18 -3.94
N ILE A 142 -10.24 -10.49 -2.94
CA ILE A 142 -8.91 -9.90 -2.77
C ILE A 142 -7.80 -10.94 -2.68
N ALA A 143 -8.13 -12.23 -2.60
CA ALA A 143 -7.16 -13.32 -2.46
C ALA A 143 -6.06 -13.28 -3.54
N LEU A 144 -6.43 -12.95 -4.79
CA LEU A 144 -5.46 -12.82 -5.87
C LEU A 144 -4.47 -11.66 -5.62
N ASN A 145 -4.98 -10.49 -5.19
CA ASN A 145 -4.15 -9.32 -4.88
C ASN A 145 -3.20 -9.62 -3.72
N CYS A 146 -3.70 -10.24 -2.65
CA CYS A 146 -2.88 -10.67 -1.51
C CYS A 146 -1.81 -11.67 -1.95
N GLY A 147 -2.16 -12.66 -2.77
CA GLY A 147 -1.21 -13.61 -3.32
C GLY A 147 -0.14 -12.97 -4.21
N MET A 148 -0.46 -11.93 -4.99
CA MET A 148 0.54 -11.20 -5.79
C MET A 148 1.58 -10.50 -4.92
N MET A 149 1.14 -9.85 -3.84
CA MET A 149 2.04 -9.18 -2.89
C MET A 149 2.84 -10.19 -2.08
N LEU A 150 2.21 -11.26 -1.60
CA LEU A 150 2.87 -12.28 -0.81
C LEU A 150 3.92 -13.04 -1.62
N ARG A 151 3.64 -13.36 -2.88
CA ARG A 151 4.62 -13.97 -3.80
C ARG A 151 5.83 -13.06 -4.06
N GLU A 152 5.66 -11.74 -4.01
CA GLU A 152 6.77 -10.80 -4.07
C GLU A 152 7.59 -10.84 -2.78
N SER A 153 6.92 -10.85 -1.61
CA SER A 153 7.57 -10.93 -0.30
C SER A 153 8.44 -12.18 -0.15
N VAL A 154 7.96 -13.37 -0.53
CA VAL A 154 8.69 -14.63 -0.37
C VAL A 154 9.90 -14.79 -1.29
N ARG A 155 10.17 -13.83 -2.20
CA ARG A 155 11.45 -13.77 -2.92
C ARG A 155 12.61 -13.33 -2.04
N VAL A 156 12.28 -12.70 -0.91
CA VAL A 156 13.25 -12.28 0.10
C VAL A 156 13.31 -13.38 1.17
N GLN A 157 14.51 -13.94 1.37
CA GLN A 157 14.71 -15.11 2.22
C GLN A 157 14.21 -14.87 3.64
N GLU A 158 14.50 -13.71 4.22
CA GLU A 158 14.11 -13.34 5.59
C GLU A 158 12.60 -13.28 5.76
N LEU A 159 11.86 -12.79 4.76
CA LEU A 159 10.40 -12.71 4.79
C LEU A 159 9.77 -14.10 4.59
N ALA A 160 10.34 -14.92 3.70
CA ALA A 160 9.92 -16.30 3.51
C ALA A 160 10.10 -17.12 4.80
N ASP A 161 11.22 -16.93 5.50
CA ASP A 161 11.52 -17.57 6.78
C ASP A 161 10.49 -17.22 7.86
N ILE A 162 10.05 -15.95 7.93
CA ILE A 162 9.01 -15.50 8.87
C ILE A 162 7.68 -16.23 8.59
N ILE A 163 7.28 -16.32 7.31
CA ILE A 163 6.03 -16.97 6.92
C ILE A 163 6.10 -18.46 7.22
N LEU A 164 7.17 -19.16 6.80
CA LEU A 164 7.31 -20.61 6.94
C LEU A 164 7.32 -21.07 8.40
N LYS A 165 7.88 -20.25 9.30
CA LYS A 165 7.96 -20.54 10.74
C LYS A 165 6.69 -20.12 11.51
N SER A 166 5.75 -19.41 10.86
CA SER A 166 4.50 -18.98 11.47
C SER A 166 3.46 -20.11 11.47
N PRO A 167 2.62 -20.23 12.53
CA PRO A 167 1.43 -21.08 12.49
C PRO A 167 0.50 -20.78 11.31
N ASP A 168 0.47 -19.53 10.84
CA ASP A 168 -0.35 -19.11 9.70
C ASP A 168 0.02 -19.82 8.39
N PHE A 169 1.24 -20.37 8.28
CA PHE A 169 1.64 -21.17 7.12
C PHE A 169 0.68 -22.35 6.89
N TYR A 170 0.20 -22.98 7.96
CA TYR A 170 -0.66 -24.15 7.84
C TYR A 170 -2.05 -23.82 7.25
N LYS A 171 -2.48 -22.55 7.30
CA LYS A 171 -3.73 -22.10 6.64
C LYS A 171 -3.69 -22.33 5.12
N PHE A 172 -2.50 -22.37 4.50
CA PHE A 172 -2.39 -22.66 3.06
C PHE A 172 -2.93 -24.04 2.68
N PHE A 173 -2.83 -25.05 3.56
CA PHE A 173 -3.39 -26.38 3.29
C PHE A 173 -4.92 -26.35 3.18
N ASP A 174 -5.58 -25.44 3.90
CA ASP A 174 -7.01 -25.21 3.77
C ASP A 174 -7.32 -24.39 2.51
N TYR A 175 -6.52 -23.37 2.23
CA TYR A 175 -6.76 -22.49 1.08
C TYR A 175 -6.64 -23.20 -0.27
N VAL A 176 -5.73 -24.16 -0.42
CA VAL A 176 -5.60 -24.94 -1.67
C VAL A 176 -6.78 -25.87 -1.90
N GLN A 177 -7.55 -26.24 -0.87
CA GLN A 177 -8.74 -27.07 -1.00
C GLN A 177 -9.96 -26.28 -1.48
N LYS A 178 -9.94 -24.94 -1.36
CA LYS A 178 -11.02 -24.05 -1.79
C LYS A 178 -10.96 -23.71 -3.29
N SER A 179 -10.22 -24.50 -4.07
CA SER A 179 -10.02 -24.35 -5.53
C SER A 179 -11.23 -24.82 -6.33
#